data_AF-A0A378TMT3-F1
#
_entry.id   AF-A0A378TMT3-F1
#
_cell.length_a   1.000
_cell.length_b   1.000
_cell.length_c   1.000
_cell.angle_alpha   90.00
_cell.angle_beta   90.00
_cell.angle_gamma   90.00
#
_symmetry.space_group_name_H-M   'P 1'
#
loop_
_entity.id
_entity.type
_entity.pdbx_description
1 polymer ?
#
loop_
_entity_poly.entity_id
_entity_poly.type
_entity_poly.pdbx_seq_one_letter_code
_entity_poly.pdbx_strand_id
1 'polypeptide(L)'
;MPVALGLSRAMLVNQRPRGVAGFLTGLHRPARRHRREVDTLLSALTGGDQLAGRRMLGAGSRVTAGDGDPIGVDALGARLVGARVASRITAGFTTAVSLRGADGPAVVLIDTDPWTVRLFAAGADPDQSRA
;
A
#
# COMPACT_ATOMS: atom_id res chain seq x y z
N MET A 1 13.21 -27.32 21.16
CA MET A 1 12.19 -26.35 21.58
C MET A 1 11.83 -25.49 20.37
N PRO A 2 10.57 -25.46 19.90
CA PRO A 2 10.26 -24.94 18.57
C PRO A 2 10.41 -23.41 18.53
N VAL A 3 11.23 -22.94 17.58
CA VAL A 3 11.54 -21.53 17.28
C VAL A 3 10.28 -20.68 17.04
N ALA A 4 9.15 -21.32 16.73
CA ALA A 4 7.85 -20.68 16.53
C ALA A 4 7.28 -19.97 17.78
N LEU A 5 7.63 -20.40 18.99
CA LEU A 5 7.11 -19.79 20.23
C LEU A 5 7.89 -18.55 20.67
N GLY A 6 9.16 -18.43 20.28
CA GLY A 6 10.00 -17.27 20.58
C GLY A 6 9.59 -16.02 19.80
N LEU A 7 9.26 -16.20 18.51
CA LEU A 7 8.79 -15.11 17.63
C LEU A 7 7.40 -14.59 18.03
N SER A 8 6.51 -15.49 18.46
CA SER A 8 5.17 -15.13 18.95
C SER A 8 5.23 -14.23 20.19
N ARG A 9 6.19 -14.49 21.10
CA ARG A 9 6.37 -13.71 22.34
C ARG A 9 7.06 -12.35 22.09
N ALA A 10 7.99 -12.28 21.14
CA ALA A 10 8.64 -11.01 20.76
C ALA A 10 7.65 -10.02 20.11
N MET A 11 6.67 -10.50 19.33
CA MET A 11 5.61 -9.67 18.76
C MET A 11 4.61 -9.18 19.82
N LEU A 12 4.28 -10.00 20.83
CA LEU A 12 3.29 -9.63 21.86
C LEU A 12 3.79 -8.59 22.86
N VAL A 13 5.10 -8.55 23.16
CA VAL A 13 5.65 -7.61 24.16
C VAL A 13 5.63 -6.16 23.67
N ASN A 14 5.54 -5.94 22.34
CA ASN A 14 5.42 -4.60 21.78
C ASN A 14 4.01 -4.00 21.87
N GLN A 15 3.02 -4.74 22.42
CA GLN A 15 1.65 -4.26 22.56
C GLN A 15 1.24 -4.20 24.03
N ARG A 16 1.27 -2.99 24.60
CA ARG A 16 0.84 -2.70 25.98
C ARG A 16 -0.66 -3.09 26.16
N PRO A 17 -1.01 -4.05 27.03
CA PRO A 17 -2.33 -4.68 27.04
C PRO A 17 -3.40 -3.97 27.90
N ARG A 18 -3.34 -2.64 28.09
CA ARG A 18 -4.34 -1.90 28.90
C ARG A 18 -5.26 -0.95 28.13
N GLY A 19 -5.14 -0.87 26.80
CA GLY A 19 -5.96 0.01 25.95
C GLY A 19 -6.89 -0.68 24.93
N VAL A 20 -6.86 -2.02 24.84
CA VAL A 20 -7.33 -2.77 23.66
C VAL A 20 -8.85 -2.71 23.45
N ALA A 21 -9.68 -2.64 24.49
CA ALA A 21 -11.13 -2.64 24.32
C ALA A 21 -11.70 -1.35 23.68
N GLY A 22 -11.21 -0.17 24.09
CA GLY A 22 -11.57 1.13 23.48
C GLY A 22 -10.88 1.37 22.14
N PHE A 23 -9.69 0.79 21.93
CA PHE A 23 -8.98 0.78 20.64
C PHE A 23 -9.71 -0.10 19.62
N LEU A 24 -10.26 -1.27 19.99
CA LEU A 24 -10.91 -2.17 19.01
C LEU A 24 -12.17 -1.59 18.38
N THR A 25 -13.02 -0.89 19.12
CA THR A 25 -14.21 -0.19 18.58
C THR A 25 -13.80 1.05 17.77
N GLY A 26 -12.76 1.75 18.21
CA GLY A 26 -12.13 2.86 17.51
C GLY A 26 -11.30 2.49 16.28
N LEU A 27 -10.78 1.26 16.16
CA LEU A 27 -9.95 0.77 15.03
C LEU A 27 -10.80 0.09 13.97
N HIS A 28 -11.89 -0.58 14.35
CA HIS A 28 -12.71 -1.31 13.39
C HIS A 28 -13.30 -0.40 12.31
N ARG A 29 -13.67 0.84 12.65
CA ARG A 29 -14.30 1.77 11.70
C ARG A 29 -13.26 2.49 10.81
N PRO A 30 -12.15 3.06 11.33
CA PRO A 30 -11.06 3.58 10.52
C PRO A 30 -10.41 2.52 9.64
N ALA A 31 -10.23 1.29 10.12
CA ALA A 31 -9.69 0.21 9.28
C ALA A 31 -10.62 -0.13 8.12
N ARG A 32 -11.95 -0.14 8.33
CA ARG A 32 -12.93 -0.33 7.24
C ARG A 32 -12.97 0.84 6.27
N ARG A 33 -12.86 2.07 6.77
CA ARG A 33 -12.80 3.29 5.95
C ARG A 33 -11.54 3.31 5.10
N HIS A 34 -10.36 3.14 5.72
CA HIS A 34 -9.07 3.02 5.05
C HIS A 34 -9.11 1.95 3.96
N ARG A 35 -9.59 0.74 4.30
CA ARG A 35 -9.72 -0.35 3.32
C ARG A 35 -10.61 0.03 2.14
N ARG A 36 -11.75 0.68 2.38
CA ARG A 36 -12.65 1.14 1.31
C ARG A 36 -12.00 2.22 0.45
N GLU A 37 -11.34 3.20 1.05
CA GLU A 37 -10.63 4.26 0.33
C GLU A 37 -9.51 3.68 -0.55
N VAL A 38 -8.72 2.74 -0.01
CA VAL A 38 -7.70 2.02 -0.78
C VAL A 38 -8.32 1.18 -1.90
N ASP A 39 -9.43 0.47 -1.63
CA ASP A 39 -10.15 -0.31 -2.65
C ASP A 39 -10.66 0.56 -3.80
N THR A 40 -11.27 1.70 -3.49
CA THR A 40 -11.77 2.64 -4.48
C THR A 40 -10.63 3.25 -5.29
N LEU A 41 -9.53 3.66 -4.63
CA LEU A 41 -8.35 4.20 -5.32
C LEU A 41 -7.75 3.17 -6.28
N LEU A 42 -7.52 1.94 -5.80
CA LEU A 42 -6.95 0.88 -6.64
C LEU A 42 -7.86 0.54 -7.81
N SER A 43 -9.17 0.45 -7.59
CA SER A 43 -10.12 0.16 -8.66
C SER A 43 -10.15 1.26 -9.72
N ALA A 44 -10.04 2.53 -9.31
CA ALA A 44 -9.92 3.65 -10.24
C ALA A 44 -8.62 3.57 -11.05
N LEU A 45 -7.49 3.35 -10.40
CA LEU A 45 -6.18 3.29 -11.06
C LEU A 45 -6.06 2.08 -12.02
N THR A 46 -6.49 0.90 -11.59
CA THR A 46 -6.43 -0.31 -12.43
C THR A 46 -7.52 -0.34 -13.50
N GLY A 47 -8.66 0.30 -13.24
CA GLY A 47 -9.76 0.48 -14.21
C GLY A 47 -9.55 1.61 -15.21
N GLY A 48 -8.52 2.44 -15.04
CA GLY A 48 -8.21 3.57 -15.92
C GLY A 48 -9.01 4.86 -15.65
N ASP A 49 -9.75 4.93 -14.55
CA ASP A 49 -10.42 6.16 -14.10
C ASP A 49 -9.43 7.11 -13.42
N GLN A 50 -8.59 7.75 -14.24
CA GLN A 50 -7.57 8.68 -13.77
C GLN A 50 -8.17 9.90 -13.06
N LEU A 51 -9.37 10.34 -13.44
CA LEU A 51 -10.04 11.48 -12.83
C LEU A 51 -10.47 11.15 -11.40
N ALA A 52 -11.06 9.98 -11.16
CA ALA A 52 -11.38 9.54 -9.80
C ALA A 52 -10.09 9.39 -8.96
N GLY A 53 -9.04 8.78 -9.52
CA GLY A 53 -7.73 8.66 -8.85
C GLY A 53 -7.17 10.02 -8.41
N ARG A 54 -7.16 11.01 -9.32
CA ARG A 54 -6.72 12.39 -9.03
C ARG A 54 -7.54 13.05 -7.93
N ARG A 55 -8.88 12.89 -7.97
CA ARG A 55 -9.78 13.48 -6.97
C ARG A 55 -9.55 12.89 -5.58
N MET A 56 -9.25 11.60 -5.48
CA MET A 56 -8.98 10.94 -4.21
C MET A 56 -7.64 11.34 -3.61
N LEU A 57 -6.60 11.40 -4.45
CA LEU A 57 -5.24 11.75 -3.99
C LEU A 57 -5.12 13.26 -3.70
N GLY A 58 -5.75 14.11 -4.50
CA GLY A 58 -5.75 15.56 -4.29
C GLY A 58 -4.36 16.20 -4.42
N ALA A 59 -4.30 17.54 -4.33
CA ALA A 59 -3.07 18.30 -4.56
C ALA A 59 -1.99 18.13 -3.47
N GLY A 60 -2.35 17.61 -2.28
CA GLY A 60 -1.43 17.39 -1.16
C GLY A 60 -0.86 15.97 -1.08
N SER A 61 -1.21 15.09 -2.01
CA SER A 61 -0.71 13.71 -2.01
C SER A 61 0.76 13.64 -2.45
N ARG A 62 1.51 12.74 -1.82
CA ARG A 62 2.85 12.39 -2.26
C ARG A 62 2.77 11.12 -3.10
N VAL A 63 3.08 11.21 -4.38
CA VAL A 63 3.12 10.05 -5.29
C VAL A 63 4.53 9.88 -5.82
N THR A 64 5.14 8.71 -5.64
CA THR A 64 6.50 8.44 -6.11
C THR A 64 6.63 7.09 -6.81
N ALA A 65 7.57 7.01 -7.74
CA ALA A 65 8.21 5.77 -8.15
C ALA A 65 9.40 5.48 -7.21
N GLY A 66 9.46 4.26 -6.67
CA GLY A 66 10.39 3.91 -5.63
C GLY A 66 10.27 4.81 -4.40
N ASP A 67 11.40 5.03 -3.72
CA ASP A 67 11.44 5.78 -2.46
C ASP A 67 11.51 7.30 -2.60
N GLY A 68 11.74 7.83 -3.81
CA GLY A 68 12.09 9.24 -3.94
C GLY A 68 11.61 9.96 -5.18
N ASP A 69 11.39 9.26 -6.30
CA ASP A 69 11.16 9.91 -7.59
C ASP A 69 9.70 10.36 -7.72
N PRO A 70 9.37 11.66 -7.63
CA PRO A 70 7.98 12.11 -7.68
C PRO A 70 7.38 11.84 -9.05
N ILE A 71 6.22 11.18 -9.08
CA ILE A 71 5.48 10.93 -10.31
C ILE A 71 4.07 11.53 -10.21
N GLY A 72 3.52 11.93 -11.35
CA GLY A 72 2.12 12.37 -11.41
C GLY A 72 1.14 11.22 -11.21
N VAL A 73 -0.08 11.55 -10.76
CA VAL A 73 -1.18 10.57 -10.63
C VAL A 73 -1.50 9.89 -11.97
N ASP A 74 -1.32 10.58 -13.10
CA ASP A 74 -1.55 9.98 -14.42
C ASP A 74 -0.47 8.99 -14.79
N ALA A 75 0.78 9.29 -14.45
CA ALA A 75 1.89 8.37 -14.66
C ALA A 75 1.71 7.11 -13.81
N LEU A 76 1.25 7.27 -12.56
CA LEU A 76 0.85 6.16 -11.72
C LEU A 76 -0.30 5.36 -12.36
N GLY A 77 -1.38 6.03 -12.80
CA GLY A 77 -2.53 5.39 -13.41
C GLY A 77 -2.19 4.65 -14.70
N ALA A 78 -1.35 5.24 -15.56
CA ALA A 78 -0.89 4.63 -16.80
C ALA A 78 -0.10 3.33 -16.56
N ARG A 79 0.69 3.26 -15.49
CA ARG A 79 1.44 2.03 -15.11
C ARG A 79 0.56 0.96 -14.48
N LEU A 80 -0.57 1.36 -13.89
CA LEU A 80 -1.47 0.46 -13.19
C LEU A 80 -2.69 0.03 -14.00
N VAL A 81 -2.98 0.70 -15.12
CA VAL A 81 -4.14 0.38 -15.95
C VAL A 81 -4.08 -1.08 -16.41
N GLY A 82 -5.18 -1.81 -16.20
CA GLY A 82 -5.27 -3.24 -16.51
C GLY A 82 -4.50 -4.16 -15.55
N ALA A 83 -3.79 -3.63 -14.54
CA ALA A 83 -3.07 -4.46 -13.58
C ALA A 83 -4.03 -5.23 -12.67
N ARG A 84 -3.68 -6.48 -12.37
CA ARG A 84 -4.44 -7.35 -11.46
C ARG A 84 -3.79 -7.41 -10.09
N VAL A 85 -4.59 -7.29 -9.04
CA VAL A 85 -4.13 -7.46 -7.65
C VAL A 85 -3.77 -8.93 -7.43
N ALA A 86 -2.52 -9.20 -7.06
CA ALA A 86 -2.02 -10.53 -6.75
C ALA A 86 -2.08 -10.84 -5.25
N SER A 87 -1.74 -9.87 -4.40
CA SER A 87 -1.84 -9.99 -2.95
C SER A 87 -1.97 -8.62 -2.30
N ARG A 88 -2.41 -8.61 -1.03
CA ARG A 88 -2.55 -7.39 -0.23
C ARG A 88 -2.22 -7.66 1.23
N ILE A 89 -1.51 -6.73 1.86
CA ILE A 89 -1.22 -6.70 3.28
C ILE A 89 -1.58 -5.30 3.80
N THR A 90 -2.41 -5.24 4.84
CA THR A 90 -2.81 -3.97 5.47
C THR A 90 -2.44 -3.98 6.95
N ALA A 91 -1.79 -2.92 7.40
CA ALA A 91 -1.44 -2.69 8.80
C ALA A 91 -1.72 -1.23 9.16
N GLY A 92 -2.72 -0.99 10.02
CA GLY A 92 -3.12 0.37 10.38
C GLY A 92 -3.62 1.17 9.17
N PHE A 93 -2.91 2.25 8.84
CA PHE A 93 -3.18 3.13 7.69
C PHE A 93 -2.29 2.87 6.49
N THR A 94 -1.48 1.81 6.55
CA THR A 94 -0.57 1.41 5.48
C THR A 94 -1.10 0.15 4.80
N THR A 95 -1.21 0.17 3.49
CA THR A 95 -1.54 -1.00 2.67
C THR A 95 -0.47 -1.23 1.61
N ALA A 96 0.12 -2.42 1.61
CA ALA A 96 0.97 -2.93 0.54
C ALA A 96 0.13 -3.80 -0.40
N VAL A 97 0.24 -3.57 -1.71
CA VAL A 97 -0.50 -4.30 -2.75
C VAL A 97 0.48 -4.78 -3.79
N SER A 98 0.57 -6.08 -3.98
CA SER A 98 1.27 -6.64 -5.13
C SER A 98 0.33 -6.69 -6.32
N LEU A 99 0.79 -6.19 -7.44
CA LEU A 99 0.06 -6.06 -8.70
C LEU A 99 0.83 -6.78 -9.80
N ARG A 100 0.10 -7.27 -10.80
CA ARG A 100 0.66 -7.80 -12.05
C ARG A 100 0.08 -7.00 -13.20
N GLY A 101 0.90 -6.17 -13.82
CA GLY A 101 0.55 -5.34 -14.97
C GLY A 101 1.27 -5.77 -16.24
N ALA A 102 1.09 -5.00 -17.31
CA ALA A 102 1.80 -5.21 -18.57
C ALA A 102 3.33 -5.05 -18.42
N ASP A 103 3.75 -4.11 -17.58
CA ASP A 103 5.17 -3.83 -17.28
C ASP A 103 5.79 -4.87 -16.31
N GLY A 104 5.04 -5.90 -15.93
CA GLY A 104 5.47 -6.94 -15.00
C GLY A 104 4.90 -6.78 -13.58
N PRO A 105 5.48 -7.51 -12.61
CA PRO A 105 5.08 -7.42 -11.20
C PRO A 105 5.43 -6.04 -10.63
N ALA A 106 4.54 -5.49 -9.80
CA ALA A 106 4.73 -4.25 -9.10
C ALA A 106 4.22 -4.35 -7.66
N VAL A 107 4.73 -3.49 -6.78
CA VAL A 107 4.22 -3.31 -5.42
C VAL A 107 3.85 -1.85 -5.24
N VAL A 108 2.64 -1.60 -4.75
CA VAL A 108 2.18 -0.26 -4.37
C VAL A 108 2.04 -0.21 -2.86
N LEU A 109 2.73 0.73 -2.22
CA LEU A 109 2.54 1.08 -0.81
C LEU A 109 1.63 2.31 -0.74
N ILE A 110 0.58 2.24 0.06
CA ILE A 110 -0.42 3.29 0.21
C ILE A 110 -0.58 3.62 1.68
N ASP A 111 -0.29 4.87 2.04
CA ASP A 111 -0.65 5.46 3.32
C ASP A 111 -1.80 6.45 3.09
N THR A 112 -2.84 6.44 3.92
CA THR A 112 -4.03 7.32 3.76
C THR A 112 -4.04 8.54 4.69
N ASP A 113 -3.04 8.65 5.58
CA ASP A 113 -2.94 9.75 6.56
C ASP A 113 -1.47 10.18 6.75
N PRO A 114 -0.96 11.16 5.98
CA PRO A 114 -1.58 11.74 4.78
C PRO A 114 -1.50 10.78 3.58
N TRP A 115 -2.22 11.09 2.49
CA TRP A 115 -2.14 10.33 1.24
C TRP A 115 -0.71 10.26 0.69
N THR A 116 -0.12 9.08 0.76
CA THR A 116 1.18 8.76 0.17
C THR A 116 1.07 7.49 -0.64
N VAL A 117 1.50 7.51 -1.90
CA VAL A 117 1.50 6.34 -2.79
C VAL A 117 2.91 6.15 -3.34
N ARG A 118 3.47 4.97 -3.13
CA ARG A 118 4.80 4.60 -3.64
C ARG A 118 4.69 3.36 -4.51
N LEU A 119 5.13 3.48 -5.76
CA LEU A 119 5.11 2.39 -6.73
C LEU A 119 6.51 1.83 -6.92
N PHE A 120 6.68 0.54 -6.68
CA PHE A 120 7.93 -0.20 -6.90
C PHE A 120 7.71 -1.22 -8.03
N ALA A 121 8.62 -1.29 -8.99
CA ALA A 121 8.66 -2.42 -9.90
C ALA A 121 9.25 -3.62 -9.15
N ALA A 122 8.52 -4.73 -9.08
CA ALA A 122 9.01 -5.97 -8.50
C ALA A 122 9.76 -6.74 -9.61
N GLY A 123 11.02 -6.35 -9.83
CA GLY A 123 11.85 -6.93 -10.89
C GLY A 123 13.10 -6.15 -11.31
N ALA A 124 13.43 -5.03 -10.67
CA ALA A 124 14.73 -4.39 -10.84
C ALA A 124 15.48 -4.44 -9.50
N ASP A 125 16.29 -5.47 -9.35
CA ASP A 125 17.50 -5.36 -8.55
C ASP A 125 18.40 -4.32 -9.24
N PRO A 126 18.64 -3.13 -8.65
CA PRO A 126 19.54 -2.14 -9.24
C PRO A 126 21.00 -2.63 -9.25
N ASP A 127 21.32 -3.76 -8.62
CA ASP A 127 22.68 -4.27 -8.43
C ASP A 127 23.04 -5.50 -9.30
N GLN A 128 22.16 -5.96 -10.19
CA GLN A 128 22.46 -7.10 -11.09
C GLN A 128 22.97 -6.69 -12.48
N SER A 129 23.56 -5.50 -12.59
CA SER A 129 24.20 -5.00 -13.81
C SER A 129 25.62 -4.48 -13.58
N ARG A 130 26.39 -5.09 -12.67
CA ARG A 130 27.86 -4.99 -12.68
C ARG A 130 28.52 -6.29 -12.20
N ALA A 131 29.38 -6.78 -13.10
CA ALA A 131 30.41 -7.83 -12.95
C ALA A 131 29.95 -9.29 -12.98
#